data_AF-T0VBL8-F1
#
_entry.id   AF-T0VBL8-F1
#
_cell.length_a   1.000
_cell.length_b   1.000
_cell.length_c   1.000
_cell.angle_alpha   90.00
_cell.angle_beta   90.00
_cell.angle_gamma   90.00
#
_symmetry.space_group_name_H-M   'P 1'
#
loop_
_entity.id
_entity.type
_entity.pdbx_description
1 polymer ?
#
loop_
_entity_poly.entity_id
_entity_poly.type
_entity_poly.pdbx_seq_one_letter_code
_entity_poly.pdbx_strand_id
1 'polypeptide(L)'
;MDKIIKNAEKNLANNELPLDNSTKTNLEKILKKSQNDKIKVPEIPNKTSDINKSIKSLPKKVDYSINERELKLALSNFKESINKNKLVTNPTSDFVIKKLKSVPTITGVEAVTESNDPNGSLNKPGGYTSAIYFTDSEVQDQIDGSDIIAKGTDAGGQIEVYKSPEEAQKRNTYLSAFDGAGLFNSGSHEVCGTCVIRTSSKLTATQQKELTKKIVESLTQL
;
A
#
# COMPACT_ATOMS: atom_id res chain seq x y z
N MET A 1 13.45 21.22 16.81
CA MET A 1 13.68 19.77 16.57
C MET A 1 12.84 18.89 17.51
N ASP A 2 12.86 19.11 18.83
CA ASP A 2 12.17 18.25 19.83
C ASP A 2 10.67 18.01 19.56
N LYS A 3 9.94 19.04 19.10
CA LYS A 3 8.53 18.89 18.73
C LYS A 3 8.33 17.85 17.61
N ILE A 4 9.25 17.78 16.65
CA ILE A 4 9.17 16.88 15.50
C ILE A 4 9.53 15.46 15.94
N ILE A 5 10.55 15.30 16.79
CA ILE A 5 10.94 14.02 17.42
C ILE A 5 9.74 13.43 18.18
N LYS A 6 9.13 14.18 19.09
CA LYS A 6 7.94 13.73 19.84
C LYS A 6 6.78 13.33 18.93
N ASN A 7 6.58 14.05 17.83
CA ASN A 7 5.54 13.72 16.86
C ASN A 7 5.86 12.40 16.13
N ALA A 8 7.11 12.20 15.69
CA ALA A 8 7.54 10.95 15.06
C ALA A 8 7.38 9.76 16.01
N GLU A 9 7.85 9.88 17.26
CA GLU A 9 7.69 8.87 18.32
C GLU A 9 6.22 8.50 18.53
N LYS A 10 5.33 9.50 18.64
CA LYS A 10 3.89 9.25 18.77
C LYS A 10 3.31 8.49 17.59
N ASN A 11 3.68 8.84 16.36
CA ASN A 11 3.15 8.15 15.17
C ASN A 11 3.65 6.71 15.07
N LEU A 12 4.92 6.45 15.46
CA LEU A 12 5.46 5.10 15.50
C LEU A 12 4.79 4.25 16.61
N ALA A 13 4.41 4.86 17.73
CA ALA A 13 3.76 4.17 18.85
C ALA A 13 2.30 3.78 18.58
N ASN A 14 1.63 4.41 17.61
CA ASN A 14 0.23 4.13 17.28
C ASN A 14 0.01 2.75 16.60
N ASN A 15 1.08 2.04 16.22
CA ASN A 15 1.03 0.74 15.54
C ASN A 15 0.19 0.68 14.26
N GLU A 16 -0.10 1.83 13.63
CA GLU A 16 -0.72 1.87 12.31
C GLU A 16 0.25 1.31 11.26
N LEU A 17 -0.27 0.49 10.35
CA LEU A 17 0.52 -0.15 9.30
C LEU A 17 0.58 0.75 8.06
N PRO A 18 1.77 1.13 7.58
CA PRO A 18 1.94 1.79 6.29
C PRO A 18 1.75 0.78 5.15
N LEU A 19 1.36 1.25 3.96
CA LEU A 19 1.29 0.40 2.77
C LEU A 19 2.69 -0.04 2.32
N ASP A 20 3.64 0.90 2.33
CA ASP A 20 5.07 0.66 2.14
C ASP A 20 5.81 0.70 3.49
N ASN A 21 6.21 -0.49 3.96
CA ASN A 21 6.96 -0.68 5.20
C ASN A 21 8.34 0.02 5.21
N SER A 22 8.92 0.30 4.03
CA SER A 22 10.20 1.03 3.95
C SER A 22 10.10 2.44 4.55
N THR A 23 8.91 3.05 4.49
CA THR A 23 8.66 4.39 5.06
C THR A 23 8.76 4.40 6.58
N LYS A 24 8.32 3.34 7.27
CA LYS A 24 8.48 3.16 8.72
C LYS A 24 9.94 3.01 9.10
N THR A 25 10.64 2.09 8.44
CA THR A 25 12.08 1.83 8.66
C THR A 25 12.90 3.12 8.45
N ASN A 26 12.57 3.89 7.41
CA ASN A 26 13.23 5.16 7.15
C ASN A 26 12.94 6.19 8.25
N LEU A 27 11.69 6.31 8.71
CA LEU A 27 11.34 7.20 9.82
C LEU A 27 12.11 6.84 11.10
N GLU A 28 12.18 5.56 11.45
CA GLU A 28 12.93 5.05 12.62
C GLU A 28 14.42 5.40 12.52
N LYS A 29 15.02 5.19 11.34
CA LYS A 29 16.42 5.53 11.07
C LYS A 29 16.70 7.02 11.24
N ILE A 30 15.88 7.88 10.62
CA ILE A 30 16.06 9.35 10.67
C ILE A 30 15.76 9.89 12.07
N LEU A 31 14.80 9.31 12.79
CA LEU A 31 14.50 9.63 14.19
C LEU A 31 15.72 9.35 15.08
N LYS A 32 16.29 8.15 14.99
CA LYS A 32 17.50 7.77 15.76
C LYS A 32 18.68 8.68 15.45
N LYS A 33 18.91 8.99 14.16
CA LYS A 33 19.94 9.95 13.75
C LYS A 33 19.70 11.33 14.38
N SER A 34 18.46 11.84 14.30
CA SER A 34 18.10 13.16 14.85
C SER A 34 18.24 13.24 16.37
N GLN A 35 17.95 12.14 17.09
CA GLN A 35 18.18 12.05 18.53
C GLN A 35 19.68 12.05 18.87
N ASN A 36 20.51 11.35 18.10
CA ASN A 36 21.96 11.28 18.30
C ASN A 36 22.67 12.61 17.96
N ASP A 37 22.18 13.33 16.95
CA ASP A 37 22.73 14.61 16.51
C ASP A 37 22.39 15.76 17.51
N LYS A 38 21.52 15.51 18.50
CA LYS A 38 21.28 16.47 19.58
C LYS A 38 22.56 16.71 20.37
N ILE A 39 22.81 17.99 20.66
CA ILE A 39 23.91 18.37 21.55
C ILE A 39 23.56 17.88 22.95
N LYS A 40 24.48 17.11 23.53
CA LYS A 40 24.42 16.71 24.93
C LYS A 40 24.84 17.90 25.76
N VAL A 41 23.90 18.46 26.52
CA VAL A 41 24.19 19.49 27.51
C VAL A 41 24.87 18.79 28.69
N PRO A 42 26.12 19.16 29.05
CA PRO A 42 26.81 18.55 30.19
C PRO A 42 26.11 18.92 31.50
N GLU A 43 26.22 18.05 32.50
CA GLU A 43 25.81 18.39 33.87
C GLU A 43 26.58 19.61 34.37
N ILE A 44 25.89 20.47 35.15
CA ILE A 44 26.47 21.72 35.64
C ILE A 44 27.47 21.41 36.75
N PRO A 45 28.78 21.73 36.58
CA PRO A 45 29.77 21.51 37.63
C PRO A 45 29.59 22.47 38.81
N ASN A 46 29.98 22.04 40.01
CA ASN A 46 29.88 22.87 41.23
C ASN A 46 30.91 24.00 41.31
N LYS A 47 32.01 23.94 40.55
CA LYS A 47 33.08 24.95 40.57
C LYS A 47 32.97 25.90 39.39
N THR A 48 33.07 27.19 39.65
CA THR A 48 33.03 28.26 38.63
C THR A 48 34.08 28.08 37.52
N SER A 49 35.28 27.59 37.87
CA SER A 49 36.34 27.30 36.89
C SER A 49 35.93 26.23 35.87
N ASP A 50 35.17 25.24 36.33
CA ASP A 50 34.76 24.08 35.52
C ASP A 50 33.51 24.42 34.70
N ILE A 51 32.60 25.26 35.23
CA ILE A 51 31.50 25.87 34.47
C ILE A 51 32.04 26.60 33.22
N ASN A 52 33.05 27.45 33.41
CA ASN A 52 33.64 28.23 32.31
C ASN A 52 34.30 27.34 31.23
N LYS A 53 34.87 26.20 31.62
CA LYS A 53 35.42 25.21 30.66
C LYS A 53 34.29 24.53 29.87
N SER A 54 33.23 24.10 30.55
CA SER A 54 32.07 23.45 29.91
C SER A 54 31.37 24.37 28.90
N ILE A 55 31.23 25.66 29.20
CA ILE A 55 30.66 26.65 28.26
C ILE A 55 31.51 26.76 26.99
N LYS A 56 32.84 26.76 27.12
CA LYS A 56 33.76 26.84 25.96
C LYS A 56 33.69 25.61 25.04
N SER A 57 33.35 24.44 25.59
CA SER A 57 33.19 23.21 24.80
C SER A 57 31.86 23.12 24.06
N LEU A 58 30.86 23.95 24.39
CA LEU A 58 29.59 23.96 23.70
C LEU A 58 29.67 24.75 22.39
N PRO A 59 29.03 24.28 21.31
CA PRO A 59 28.98 25.01 20.06
C PRO A 59 28.23 26.35 20.25
N LYS A 60 28.80 27.43 19.71
CA LYS A 60 28.25 28.79 19.81
C LYS A 60 26.90 28.95 19.11
N LYS A 61 26.67 28.17 18.05
CA LYS A 61 25.41 28.11 17.32
C LYS A 61 25.07 26.66 17.05
N VAL A 62 23.79 26.36 17.21
CA VAL A 62 23.22 25.05 16.93
C VAL A 62 22.30 25.22 15.73
N ASP A 63 22.48 24.37 14.72
CA ASP A 63 21.62 24.35 13.54
C ASP A 63 21.15 22.92 13.29
N TYR A 64 19.83 22.73 13.40
CA TYR A 64 19.18 21.45 13.16
C TYR A 64 18.35 21.46 11.87
N SER A 65 18.48 22.46 11.01
CA SER A 65 17.60 22.67 9.86
C SER A 65 17.54 21.46 8.91
N ILE A 66 18.68 20.80 8.68
CA ILE A 66 18.74 19.56 7.86
C ILE A 66 18.01 18.41 8.55
N ASN A 67 18.33 18.14 9.82
CA ASN A 67 17.66 17.12 10.63
C ASN A 67 16.14 17.33 10.67
N GLU A 68 15.70 18.57 10.87
CA GLU A 68 14.28 18.91 10.88
C GLU A 68 13.62 18.64 9.53
N ARG A 69 14.29 18.99 8.42
CA ARG A 69 13.76 18.75 7.07
C ARG A 69 13.66 17.26 6.76
N GLU A 70 14.72 16.50 7.02
CA GLU A 70 14.76 15.05 6.81
C GLU A 70 13.69 14.34 7.64
N LEU A 71 13.58 14.69 8.93
CA LEU A 71 12.61 14.07 9.83
C LEU A 71 11.17 14.44 9.47
N LYS A 72 10.91 15.69 9.06
CA LYS A 72 9.58 16.11 8.56
C LYS A 72 9.19 15.34 7.30
N LEU A 73 10.11 15.19 6.35
CA LEU A 73 9.87 14.44 5.12
C LEU A 73 9.60 12.96 5.40
N ALA A 74 10.45 12.32 6.21
CA ALA A 74 10.26 10.91 6.58
C ALA A 74 8.93 10.68 7.30
N LEU A 75 8.54 11.59 8.20
CA LEU A 75 7.26 11.53 8.89
C LEU A 75 6.08 11.74 7.93
N SER A 76 6.20 12.64 6.96
CA SER A 76 5.18 12.86 5.94
C SER A 76 4.96 11.61 5.09
N ASN A 77 6.04 11.01 4.58
CA ASN A 77 5.97 9.81 3.75
C ASN A 77 5.37 8.63 4.52
N PHE A 78 5.72 8.45 5.80
CA PHE A 78 5.13 7.42 6.65
C PHE A 78 3.62 7.61 6.84
N LYS A 79 3.18 8.85 7.12
CA LYS A 79 1.75 9.17 7.27
C LYS A 79 0.96 9.01 5.98
N GLU A 80 1.54 9.44 4.86
CA GLU A 80 0.94 9.25 3.54
C GLU A 80 0.76 7.75 3.26
N SER A 81 1.79 6.95 3.53
CA SER A 81 1.75 5.49 3.36
C SER A 81 0.69 4.81 4.26
N ILE A 82 0.51 5.27 5.50
CA ILE A 82 -0.61 4.83 6.36
C ILE A 82 -1.96 5.17 5.74
N ASN A 83 -2.14 6.41 5.26
CA ASN A 83 -3.40 6.83 4.68
C ASN A 83 -3.73 6.05 3.40
N LYS A 84 -2.72 5.75 2.57
CA LYS A 84 -2.89 4.88 1.40
C LYS A 84 -3.30 3.47 1.81
N ASN A 85 -2.71 2.90 2.85
CA ASN A 85 -3.08 1.58 3.35
C ASN A 85 -4.54 1.52 3.78
N LYS A 86 -5.07 2.57 4.41
CA LYS A 86 -6.48 2.65 4.83
C LYS A 86 -7.44 2.56 3.64
N LEU A 87 -7.07 3.10 2.47
CA LEU A 87 -7.90 3.01 1.26
C LEU A 87 -8.03 1.57 0.74
N VAL A 88 -7.01 0.74 0.96
CA VAL A 88 -6.96 -0.65 0.48
C VAL A 88 -7.10 -1.67 1.61
N THR A 89 -7.55 -1.24 2.78
CA THR A 89 -7.87 -2.11 3.91
C THR A 89 -9.37 -2.42 3.92
N ASN A 90 -9.72 -3.57 3.34
CA ASN A 90 -11.09 -4.06 3.17
C ASN A 90 -12.04 -2.99 2.59
N PRO A 91 -11.70 -2.37 1.43
CA PRO A 91 -12.55 -1.36 0.80
C PRO A 91 -13.91 -1.91 0.40
N THR A 92 -14.90 -1.03 0.29
CA THR A 92 -16.23 -1.38 -0.21
C THR A 92 -16.21 -1.62 -1.72
N SER A 93 -17.15 -2.43 -2.22
CA SER A 93 -17.33 -2.66 -3.66
C SER A 93 -17.50 -1.34 -4.44
N ASP A 94 -18.32 -0.41 -3.93
CA ASP A 94 -18.54 0.90 -4.57
C ASP A 94 -17.25 1.72 -4.71
N PHE A 95 -16.37 1.68 -3.69
CA PHE A 95 -15.07 2.33 -3.76
C PHE A 95 -14.22 1.72 -4.87
N VAL A 96 -14.12 0.39 -4.92
CA VAL A 96 -13.34 -0.32 -5.94
C VAL A 96 -13.88 -0.04 -7.34
N ILE A 97 -15.20 -0.11 -7.53
CA ILE A 97 -15.88 0.24 -8.80
C ILE A 97 -15.50 1.66 -9.25
N LYS A 98 -15.57 2.63 -8.33
CA LYS A 98 -15.22 4.02 -8.65
C LYS A 98 -13.76 4.16 -9.09
N LYS A 99 -12.84 3.47 -8.41
CA LYS A 99 -11.41 3.49 -8.73
C LYS A 99 -11.08 2.76 -10.04
N LEU A 100 -11.76 1.67 -10.35
CA LEU A 100 -11.58 0.97 -11.63
C LEU A 100 -12.07 1.83 -12.80
N LYS A 101 -13.24 2.49 -12.67
CA LYS A 101 -13.78 3.37 -13.70
C LYS A 101 -12.90 4.58 -14.04
N SER A 102 -11.95 4.96 -13.18
CA SER A 102 -10.99 6.04 -13.49
C SER A 102 -9.73 5.56 -14.22
N VAL A 103 -9.56 4.25 -14.43
CA VAL A 103 -8.46 3.70 -15.24
C VAL A 103 -8.88 3.75 -16.71
N PRO A 104 -8.16 4.48 -17.59
CA PRO A 104 -8.65 4.80 -18.94
C PRO A 104 -8.96 3.59 -19.84
N THR A 105 -8.27 2.47 -19.66
CA THR A 105 -8.46 1.25 -20.47
C THR A 105 -9.57 0.35 -19.93
N ILE A 106 -10.06 0.58 -18.71
CA ILE A 106 -11.17 -0.19 -18.15
C ILE A 106 -12.48 0.28 -18.77
N THR A 107 -13.15 -0.62 -19.49
CA THR A 107 -14.35 -0.31 -20.29
C THR A 107 -15.65 -0.72 -19.62
N GLY A 108 -15.59 -1.58 -18.62
CA GLY A 108 -16.74 -2.12 -17.91
C GLY A 108 -16.34 -2.68 -16.56
N VAL A 109 -17.27 -2.63 -15.60
CA VAL A 109 -17.08 -3.17 -14.24
C VAL A 109 -18.39 -3.76 -13.74
N GLU A 110 -18.31 -4.88 -13.06
CA GLU A 110 -19.48 -5.57 -12.50
C GLU A 110 -19.10 -6.22 -11.16
N ALA A 111 -19.89 -5.92 -10.12
CA ALA A 111 -19.69 -6.50 -8.80
C ALA A 111 -20.45 -7.82 -8.66
N VAL A 112 -19.79 -8.79 -8.05
CA VAL A 112 -20.36 -10.08 -7.71
C VAL A 112 -21.34 -9.92 -6.54
N THR A 113 -22.42 -10.69 -6.62
CA THR A 113 -23.44 -10.92 -5.60
C THR A 113 -23.45 -12.40 -5.24
N GLU A 114 -24.09 -12.77 -4.13
CA GLU A 114 -24.14 -14.18 -3.70
C GLU A 114 -24.87 -15.07 -4.73
N SER A 115 -25.78 -14.51 -5.53
CA SER A 115 -26.53 -15.24 -6.55
C SER A 115 -25.78 -15.48 -7.86
N ASN A 116 -24.74 -14.68 -8.18
CA ASN A 116 -24.01 -14.77 -9.45
C ASN A 116 -22.51 -15.02 -9.25
N ASP A 117 -22.10 -15.41 -8.05
CA ASP A 117 -20.71 -15.69 -7.72
C ASP A 117 -20.21 -17.00 -8.36
N PRO A 118 -19.29 -16.94 -9.35
CA PRO A 118 -18.80 -18.14 -10.03
C PRO A 118 -18.07 -19.11 -9.08
N ASN A 119 -17.44 -18.61 -8.02
CA ASN A 119 -16.71 -19.43 -7.05
C ASN A 119 -17.51 -19.73 -5.79
N GLY A 120 -18.70 -19.13 -5.66
CA GLY A 120 -19.55 -19.20 -4.46
C GLY A 120 -18.79 -18.94 -3.16
N SER A 121 -17.81 -18.04 -3.16
CA SER A 121 -16.90 -17.75 -2.06
C SER A 121 -17.16 -16.39 -1.40
N LEU A 122 -18.03 -15.56 -1.96
CA LEU A 122 -18.43 -14.28 -1.41
C LEU A 122 -18.97 -14.44 0.02
N ASN A 123 -18.45 -13.65 0.96
CA ASN A 123 -18.82 -13.61 2.38
C ASN A 123 -18.67 -14.94 3.15
N LYS A 124 -18.01 -15.96 2.58
CA LYS A 124 -17.75 -17.23 3.27
C LYS A 124 -16.44 -17.19 4.06
N PRO A 125 -16.26 -18.06 5.08
CA PRO A 125 -15.00 -18.18 5.80
C PRO A 125 -13.81 -18.43 4.85
N GLY A 126 -12.82 -17.54 4.86
CA GLY A 126 -11.65 -17.59 3.98
C GLY A 126 -11.89 -17.14 2.53
N GLY A 127 -13.11 -16.71 2.20
CA GLY A 127 -13.46 -16.13 0.91
C GLY A 127 -13.32 -14.59 0.89
N TYR A 128 -13.62 -13.99 -0.25
CA TYR A 128 -13.61 -12.54 -0.39
C TYR A 128 -14.86 -11.89 0.20
N THR A 129 -14.69 -10.67 0.73
CA THR A 129 -15.76 -9.78 1.18
C THR A 129 -16.38 -8.99 0.02
N SER A 130 -15.67 -8.87 -1.09
CA SER A 130 -16.16 -8.29 -2.35
C SER A 130 -15.36 -8.84 -3.52
N ALA A 131 -16.01 -9.05 -4.66
CA ALA A 131 -15.36 -9.38 -5.92
C ALA A 131 -15.92 -8.50 -7.03
N ILE A 132 -15.05 -7.88 -7.82
CA ILE A 132 -15.41 -6.98 -8.90
C ILE A 132 -14.68 -7.44 -10.16
N TYR A 133 -15.41 -7.88 -11.17
CA TYR A 133 -14.87 -8.18 -12.49
C TYR A 133 -14.86 -6.91 -13.33
N PHE A 134 -13.91 -6.82 -14.25
CA PHE A 134 -13.79 -5.68 -15.16
C PHE A 134 -13.30 -6.11 -16.55
N THR A 135 -13.68 -5.32 -17.56
CA THR A 135 -13.19 -5.47 -18.93
C THR A 135 -12.14 -4.43 -19.25
N ASP A 136 -11.14 -4.78 -20.05
CA ASP A 136 -10.07 -3.88 -20.48
C ASP A 136 -10.03 -3.79 -22.02
N SER A 137 -9.90 -2.58 -22.57
CA SER A 137 -9.88 -2.31 -24.01
C SER A 137 -8.70 -2.92 -24.75
N GLU A 138 -7.63 -3.29 -24.03
CA GLU A 138 -6.44 -3.90 -24.64
C GLU A 138 -6.61 -5.41 -24.87
N VAL A 139 -7.61 -6.06 -24.27
CA VAL A 139 -7.99 -7.45 -24.59
C VAL A 139 -8.65 -7.48 -25.96
N GLN A 140 -7.97 -8.07 -26.96
CA GLN A 140 -8.46 -8.17 -28.34
C GLN A 140 -9.19 -9.48 -28.64
N ASP A 141 -8.99 -10.51 -27.82
CA ASP A 141 -9.70 -11.78 -27.93
C ASP A 141 -11.21 -11.59 -27.79
N GLN A 142 -11.99 -12.32 -28.60
CA GLN A 142 -13.42 -12.46 -28.35
C GLN A 142 -13.60 -13.38 -27.14
N ILE A 143 -14.12 -12.83 -26.04
CA ILE A 143 -14.43 -13.57 -24.82
C ILE A 143 -15.94 -13.81 -24.74
N ASP A 144 -16.32 -15.08 -24.76
CA ASP A 144 -17.71 -15.52 -24.62
C ASP A 144 -18.21 -15.32 -23.18
N GLY A 145 -19.48 -14.96 -23.03
CA GLY A 145 -20.13 -14.74 -21.75
C GLY A 145 -21.32 -13.80 -21.87
N SER A 146 -22.37 -14.04 -21.08
CA SER A 146 -23.60 -13.24 -21.09
C SER A 146 -23.41 -11.82 -20.54
N ASP A 147 -22.46 -11.65 -19.64
CA ASP A 147 -22.15 -10.42 -18.90
C ASP A 147 -20.65 -10.39 -18.53
N ILE A 148 -20.20 -9.40 -17.74
CA ILE A 148 -18.78 -9.24 -17.40
C ILE A 148 -18.33 -10.36 -16.45
N ILE A 149 -19.18 -10.78 -15.52
CA ILE A 149 -18.88 -11.86 -14.58
C ILE A 149 -18.72 -13.19 -15.30
N ALA A 150 -19.61 -13.50 -16.26
CA ALA A 150 -19.57 -14.71 -17.06
C ALA A 150 -18.33 -14.81 -17.95
N LYS A 151 -17.82 -13.66 -18.43
CA LYS A 151 -16.53 -13.58 -19.13
C LYS A 151 -15.33 -13.78 -18.22
N GLY A 152 -15.52 -13.60 -16.91
CA GLY A 152 -14.50 -13.82 -15.89
C GLY A 152 -13.27 -12.92 -16.05
N THR A 153 -12.13 -13.41 -15.60
CA THR A 153 -10.86 -12.65 -15.64
C THR A 153 -10.32 -12.44 -17.05
N ASP A 154 -10.78 -13.23 -18.03
CA ASP A 154 -10.22 -13.22 -19.38
C ASP A 154 -10.54 -11.93 -20.14
N ALA A 155 -11.67 -11.27 -19.82
CA ALA A 155 -12.07 -10.02 -20.47
C ALA A 155 -11.31 -8.77 -19.96
N GLY A 156 -10.53 -8.88 -18.90
CA GLY A 156 -9.74 -7.77 -18.37
C GLY A 156 -9.10 -8.11 -17.04
N GLY A 157 -9.92 -8.48 -16.06
CA GLY A 157 -9.43 -8.95 -14.77
C GLY A 157 -10.48 -8.94 -13.66
N GLN A 158 -9.98 -9.05 -12.43
CA GLN A 158 -10.82 -9.10 -11.23
C GLN A 158 -10.09 -8.44 -10.05
N ILE A 159 -10.83 -7.74 -9.21
CA ILE A 159 -10.39 -7.35 -7.87
C ILE A 159 -11.12 -8.20 -6.83
N GLU A 160 -10.37 -8.96 -6.04
CA GLU A 160 -10.88 -9.73 -4.90
C GLU A 160 -10.48 -9.01 -3.60
N VAL A 161 -11.45 -8.62 -2.78
CA VAL A 161 -11.21 -7.95 -1.49
C VAL A 161 -11.32 -8.96 -0.36
N TYR A 162 -10.34 -8.98 0.53
CA TYR A 162 -10.28 -9.87 1.68
C TYR A 162 -10.39 -9.11 3.00
N LYS A 163 -10.73 -9.84 4.07
CA LYS A 163 -10.88 -9.28 5.41
C LYS A 163 -9.53 -8.83 6.00
N SER A 164 -8.45 -9.51 5.65
CA SER A 164 -7.10 -9.19 6.13
C SER A 164 -6.02 -9.35 5.06
N PRO A 165 -4.85 -8.72 5.23
CA PRO A 165 -3.71 -8.88 4.32
C PRO A 165 -3.24 -10.33 4.23
N GLU A 166 -3.31 -11.10 5.32
CA GLU A 166 -2.91 -12.51 5.35
C GLU A 166 -3.82 -13.37 4.47
N GLU A 167 -5.13 -13.09 4.46
CA GLU A 167 -6.07 -13.79 3.59
C GLU A 167 -5.84 -13.45 2.11
N ALA A 168 -5.62 -12.17 1.79
CA ALA A 168 -5.23 -11.75 0.44
C ALA A 168 -3.94 -12.44 -0.01
N GLN A 169 -2.93 -12.52 0.86
CA GLN A 169 -1.67 -13.20 0.54
C GLN A 169 -1.84 -14.71 0.35
N LYS A 170 -2.67 -15.37 1.18
CA LYS A 170 -3.00 -16.79 0.98
C LYS A 170 -3.63 -17.04 -0.38
N ARG A 171 -4.55 -16.18 -0.80
CA ARG A 171 -5.14 -16.24 -2.14
C ARG A 171 -4.09 -16.05 -3.23
N ASN A 172 -3.23 -15.05 -3.09
CA ASN A 172 -2.16 -14.80 -4.05
C ASN A 172 -1.21 -16.00 -4.19
N THR A 173 -0.83 -16.64 -3.08
CA THR A 173 -0.03 -17.88 -3.09
C THR A 173 -0.77 -19.05 -3.73
N TYR A 174 -2.09 -19.17 -3.52
CA TYR A 174 -2.90 -20.17 -4.21
C TYR A 174 -2.91 -19.95 -5.73
N LEU A 175 -3.06 -18.71 -6.19
CA LEU A 175 -3.05 -18.37 -7.62
C LEU A 175 -1.72 -18.73 -8.28
N SER A 176 -0.59 -18.53 -7.59
CA SER A 176 0.73 -18.90 -8.12
C SER A 176 0.90 -20.38 -8.46
N ALA A 177 0.07 -21.28 -7.90
CA ALA A 177 0.12 -22.69 -8.27
C ALA A 177 -0.35 -22.94 -9.72
N PHE A 178 -1.00 -21.97 -10.35
CA PHE A 178 -1.53 -22.02 -11.70
C PHE A 178 -0.71 -21.19 -12.70
N ASP A 179 0.38 -20.56 -12.25
CA ASP A 179 1.25 -19.77 -13.11
C ASP A 179 1.87 -20.64 -14.20
N GLY A 180 1.64 -20.26 -15.45
CA GLY A 180 2.13 -21.02 -16.62
C GLY A 180 1.38 -22.33 -16.89
N ALA A 181 0.25 -22.61 -16.23
CA ALA A 181 -0.55 -23.82 -16.42
C ALA A 181 -1.37 -23.84 -17.73
N GLY A 182 -0.87 -23.20 -18.80
CA GLY A 182 -1.52 -23.14 -20.11
C GLY A 182 -2.94 -22.58 -20.05
N LEU A 183 -3.93 -23.42 -20.37
CA LEU A 183 -5.36 -23.08 -20.33
C LEU A 183 -5.87 -22.70 -18.94
N PHE A 184 -5.16 -23.07 -17.86
CA PHE A 184 -5.52 -22.73 -16.49
C PHE A 184 -4.77 -21.50 -15.94
N ASN A 185 -4.01 -20.80 -16.80
CA ASN A 185 -3.24 -19.63 -16.38
C ASN A 185 -4.18 -18.53 -15.86
N SER A 186 -3.97 -18.14 -14.61
CA SER A 186 -4.80 -17.17 -13.90
C SER A 186 -4.56 -15.71 -14.33
N GLY A 187 -3.60 -15.49 -15.24
CA GLY A 187 -3.11 -14.17 -15.62
C GLY A 187 -2.08 -13.65 -14.62
N SER A 188 -1.86 -12.33 -14.58
CA SER A 188 -1.03 -11.73 -13.53
C SER A 188 -1.85 -11.50 -12.28
N HIS A 189 -1.21 -11.56 -11.11
CA HIS A 189 -1.87 -11.28 -9.84
C HIS A 189 -0.91 -10.62 -8.83
N GLU A 190 -1.42 -9.64 -8.07
CA GLU A 190 -0.65 -8.87 -7.08
C GLU A 190 -1.51 -8.48 -5.88
N VAL A 191 -0.91 -8.43 -4.68
CA VAL A 191 -1.58 -7.99 -3.45
C VAL A 191 -1.33 -6.49 -3.23
N CYS A 192 -2.40 -5.73 -3.01
CA CYS A 192 -2.36 -4.34 -2.56
C CYS A 192 -3.25 -4.18 -1.31
N GLY A 193 -2.64 -4.08 -0.12
CA GLY A 193 -3.38 -4.07 1.14
C GLY A 193 -4.11 -5.40 1.36
N THR A 194 -5.45 -5.36 1.38
CA THR A 194 -6.29 -6.57 1.43
C THR A 194 -6.94 -6.91 0.08
N CYS A 195 -6.54 -6.22 -1.00
CA CYS A 195 -7.03 -6.48 -2.35
C CYS A 195 -6.05 -7.40 -3.09
N VAL A 196 -6.57 -8.42 -3.77
CA VAL A 196 -5.85 -9.18 -4.80
C VAL A 196 -6.30 -8.65 -6.15
N ILE A 197 -5.36 -8.06 -6.87
CA ILE A 197 -5.55 -7.52 -8.22
C ILE A 197 -5.17 -8.62 -9.18
N ARG A 198 -6.09 -9.01 -10.07
CA ARG A 198 -5.85 -10.01 -11.13
C ARG A 198 -6.04 -9.35 -12.49
N THR A 199 -5.18 -9.64 -13.46
CA THR A 199 -5.29 -9.15 -14.84
C THR A 199 -5.24 -10.30 -15.84
N SER A 200 -6.05 -10.21 -16.89
CA SER A 200 -6.24 -11.24 -17.91
C SER A 200 -4.94 -11.84 -18.45
N SER A 201 -4.93 -13.17 -18.62
CA SER A 201 -3.85 -13.91 -19.32
C SER A 201 -3.80 -13.63 -20.82
N LYS A 202 -4.82 -12.97 -21.38
CA LYS A 202 -4.88 -12.51 -22.78
C LYS A 202 -4.03 -11.28 -23.05
N LEU A 203 -3.71 -10.52 -22.01
CA LEU A 203 -2.81 -9.38 -22.09
C LEU A 203 -1.36 -9.86 -22.14
N THR A 204 -0.51 -9.14 -22.87
CA THR A 204 0.94 -9.35 -22.80
C THR A 204 1.46 -9.02 -21.40
N ALA A 205 2.61 -9.58 -21.03
CA ALA A 205 3.23 -9.32 -19.72
C ALA A 205 3.46 -7.80 -19.46
N THR A 206 3.77 -7.04 -20.50
CA THR A 206 3.91 -5.57 -20.41
C THR A 206 2.58 -4.90 -20.08
N GLN A 207 1.51 -5.26 -20.79
CA GLN A 207 0.17 -4.72 -20.55
C GLN A 207 -0.35 -5.08 -19.17
N GLN A 208 -0.15 -6.33 -18.72
CA GLN A 208 -0.49 -6.74 -17.36
C GLN A 208 0.20 -5.87 -16.31
N LYS A 209 1.51 -5.66 -16.45
CA LYS A 209 2.30 -4.82 -15.54
C LYS A 209 1.81 -3.36 -15.53
N GLU A 210 1.53 -2.80 -16.70
CA GLU A 210 1.04 -1.42 -16.81
C GLU A 210 -0.37 -1.26 -16.23
N LEU A 211 -1.28 -2.20 -16.51
CA LEU A 211 -2.63 -2.21 -15.99
C LEU A 211 -2.64 -2.37 -14.47
N THR A 212 -1.90 -3.34 -13.93
CA THR A 212 -1.75 -3.53 -12.47
C THR A 212 -1.23 -2.26 -11.81
N LYS A 213 -0.20 -1.62 -12.38
CA LYS A 213 0.32 -0.35 -11.87
C LYS A 213 -0.75 0.75 -11.86
N LYS A 214 -1.49 0.95 -12.95
CA LYS A 214 -2.57 1.95 -13.04
C LYS A 214 -3.69 1.68 -12.03
N ILE A 215 -4.03 0.41 -11.80
CA ILE A 215 -5.02 -0.01 -10.80
C ILE A 215 -4.52 0.30 -9.39
N VAL A 216 -3.27 -0.08 -9.04
CA VAL A 216 -2.67 0.23 -7.73
C VAL A 216 -2.62 1.73 -7.49
N GLU A 217 -2.19 2.52 -8.48
CA GLU A 217 -2.18 3.98 -8.40
C GLU A 217 -3.58 4.55 -8.16
N SER A 218 -4.59 4.05 -8.87
CA SER A 218 -5.98 4.46 -8.67
C SER A 218 -6.50 4.13 -7.27
N LEU A 219 -6.34 2.87 -6.84
CA LEU A 219 -6.80 2.38 -5.53
C LEU A 219 -6.16 3.16 -4.36
N THR A 220 -4.91 3.56 -4.52
CA THR A 220 -4.11 4.23 -3.47
C THR A 220 -4.06 5.76 -3.61
N GLN A 221 -4.76 6.34 -4.57
CA GLN A 221 -4.86 7.80 -4.71
C GLN A 221 -5.72 8.39 -3.58
N LEU A 222 -5.08 9.23 -2.75
CA LEU A 222 -5.66 10.01 -1.64
C LEU A 222 -6.61 11.12 -2.13
#